data_AF-A0A356IED6-F1
#
_entry.id   AF-A0A356IED6-F1
#
_cell.length_a   1.000
_cell.length_b   1.000
_cell.length_c   1.000
_cell.angle_alpha   90.00
_cell.angle_beta   90.00
_cell.angle_gamma   90.00
#
_symmetry.space_group_name_H-M   'P 1'
#
loop_
_entity.id
_entity.type
_entity.pdbx_description
1 polymer ?
#
loop_
_entity_poly.entity_id
_entity_poly.type
_entity_poly.pdbx_seq_one_letter_code
_entity_poly.pdbx_strand_id
1 'polypeptide(L)'
;MTRSRKLLRSLFVVGVIFLFGSFVSQAQPASSASLVEQLKQLMDDQELSAIATQDPTKENHFVAALYFSGRQVLAVSAPYSAPLIMSGMLDNEDYRNVYIDLSSASDPAARFFVDDFGADGLQAESATEGPRDSVNRGGQQVALDVSDLYAQADQDYAEILRLLIGKLR
;
A
#
# COMPACT_ATOMS: atom_id res chain seq x y z
N MET A 1 -10.91 85.43 -23.09
CA MET A 1 -12.26 84.94 -22.72
C MET A 1 -12.08 83.64 -21.94
N THR A 2 -12.01 83.71 -20.60
CA THR A 2 -13.06 83.39 -19.60
C THR A 2 -13.26 81.89 -19.28
N ARG A 3 -12.71 81.51 -18.10
CA ARG A 3 -13.18 80.56 -17.06
C ARG A 3 -13.89 79.26 -17.46
N SER A 4 -13.45 78.11 -16.92
CA SER A 4 -14.22 77.41 -15.86
C SER A 4 -13.45 76.26 -15.19
N ARG A 5 -13.77 76.06 -13.91
CA ARG A 5 -13.20 75.12 -12.94
C ARG A 5 -13.74 73.69 -13.15
N LYS A 6 -12.98 72.66 -12.77
CA LYS A 6 -13.34 71.69 -11.69
C LYS A 6 -12.29 70.56 -11.54
N LEU A 7 -11.85 70.40 -10.30
CA LEU A 7 -11.15 69.26 -9.72
C LEU A 7 -12.01 67.99 -9.81
N LEU A 8 -11.42 66.79 -9.92
CA LEU A 8 -11.84 65.59 -9.18
C LEU A 8 -10.93 64.35 -9.42
N ARG A 9 -10.44 63.78 -8.30
CA ARG A 9 -10.29 62.34 -7.95
C ARG A 9 -9.31 61.49 -8.78
N SER A 10 -8.12 61.19 -8.25
CA SER A 10 -7.80 60.01 -7.40
C SER A 10 -8.14 58.65 -8.01
N LEU A 11 -7.13 57.83 -8.33
CA LEU A 11 -6.74 56.66 -7.52
C LEU A 11 -5.51 55.95 -8.14
N PHE A 12 -4.47 55.78 -7.32
CA PHE A 12 -3.33 54.91 -7.55
C PHE A 12 -3.79 53.48 -7.20
N VAL A 13 -3.78 52.54 -8.14
CA VAL A 13 -4.00 51.12 -7.84
C VAL A 13 -2.79 50.34 -8.31
N VAL A 14 -1.94 49.99 -7.35
CA VAL A 14 -0.90 48.97 -7.48
C VAL A 14 -1.61 47.62 -7.51
N GLY A 15 -1.64 46.98 -8.67
CA GLY A 15 -2.15 45.61 -8.81
C GLY A 15 -1.05 44.61 -8.45
N VAL A 16 -1.03 44.14 -7.20
CA VAL A 16 -0.29 42.93 -6.82
C VAL A 16 -1.16 41.74 -7.21
N ILE A 17 -0.72 41.00 -8.24
CA ILE A 17 -1.35 39.73 -8.62
C ILE A 17 -0.69 38.63 -7.78
N PHE A 18 -1.33 38.27 -6.67
CA PHE A 18 -1.10 37.00 -5.98
C PHE A 18 -1.99 35.92 -6.63
N LEU A 19 -1.40 35.10 -7.50
CA LEU A 19 -2.02 33.88 -7.98
C LEU A 19 -1.37 32.69 -7.27
N PHE A 20 -1.85 32.42 -6.05
CA PHE A 20 -1.63 31.13 -5.38
C PHE A 20 -2.53 30.09 -6.05
N GLY A 21 -2.03 29.45 -7.11
CA GLY A 21 -2.60 28.21 -7.60
C GLY A 21 -2.15 27.08 -6.69
N SER A 22 -3.00 26.64 -5.77
CA SER A 22 -2.79 25.40 -5.02
C SER A 22 -2.84 24.22 -6.00
N PHE A 23 -1.68 23.69 -6.34
CA PHE A 23 -1.59 22.38 -6.98
C PHE A 23 -2.05 21.34 -5.95
N VAL A 24 -3.31 20.91 -6.05
CA VAL A 24 -3.72 19.66 -5.39
C VAL A 24 -3.02 18.55 -6.16
N SER A 25 -1.82 18.21 -5.72
CA SER A 25 -1.14 16.99 -6.15
C SER A 25 -1.97 15.84 -5.58
N GLN A 26 -2.92 15.31 -6.36
CA GLN A 26 -3.46 13.99 -6.07
C GLN A 26 -2.29 13.03 -6.22
N ALA A 27 -1.69 12.64 -5.09
CA ALA A 27 -0.75 11.54 -5.07
C ALA A 27 -1.48 10.36 -5.71
N GLN A 28 -1.06 10.00 -6.93
CA GLN A 28 -1.50 8.75 -7.54
C GLN A 28 -1.22 7.66 -6.50
N PRO A 29 -2.22 6.86 -6.09
CA PRO A 29 -1.97 5.78 -5.16
C PRO A 29 -0.85 4.94 -5.76
N ALA A 30 0.29 4.88 -5.05
CA ALA A 30 1.44 4.13 -5.55
C ALA A 30 1.00 2.68 -5.78
N SER A 31 1.27 2.17 -6.98
CA SER A 31 1.03 0.76 -7.32
C SER A 31 1.93 -0.14 -6.47
N SER A 32 1.55 -1.40 -6.34
CA SER A 32 2.33 -2.36 -5.56
C SER A 32 3.77 -2.47 -6.06
N ALA A 33 4.02 -2.40 -7.37
CA ALA A 33 5.35 -2.57 -7.97
C ALA A 33 6.45 -1.73 -7.31
N SER A 34 6.22 -0.41 -7.15
CA SER A 34 7.21 0.48 -6.52
C SER A 34 7.42 0.20 -5.04
N LEU A 35 6.39 -0.28 -4.35
CA LEU A 35 6.43 -0.59 -2.93
C LEU A 35 7.07 -1.95 -2.68
N VAL A 36 6.87 -2.93 -3.55
CA VAL A 36 7.55 -4.23 -3.48
C VAL A 36 9.05 -4.03 -3.63
N GLU A 37 9.50 -3.24 -4.61
CA GLU A 37 10.92 -2.92 -4.77
C GLU A 37 11.53 -2.32 -3.49
N GLN A 38 10.82 -1.37 -2.89
CA GLN A 38 11.23 -0.76 -1.63
C GLN A 38 11.23 -1.75 -0.46
N LEU A 39 10.21 -2.60 -0.35
CA LEU A 39 10.11 -3.58 0.73
C LEU A 39 11.26 -4.59 0.64
N LYS A 40 11.51 -5.15 -0.55
CA LYS A 40 12.59 -6.10 -0.79
C LYS A 40 13.94 -5.52 -0.40
N GLN A 41 14.24 -4.30 -0.84
CA GLN A 41 15.50 -3.63 -0.50
C GLN A 41 15.67 -3.52 1.03
N LEU A 42 14.63 -3.08 1.75
CA LEU A 42 14.68 -2.96 3.21
C LEU A 42 14.82 -4.33 3.90
N MET A 43 14.17 -5.37 3.38
CA MET A 43 14.28 -6.72 3.91
C MET A 43 15.66 -7.34 3.63
N ASP A 44 16.20 -7.16 2.43
CA ASP A 44 17.55 -7.61 2.06
C ASP A 44 18.62 -6.89 2.90
N ASP A 45 18.49 -5.57 3.12
CA ASP A 45 19.40 -4.77 3.96
C ASP A 45 19.40 -5.22 5.43
N GLN A 46 18.29 -5.80 5.91
CA GLN A 46 18.13 -6.30 7.28
C GLN A 46 18.24 -7.83 7.37
N GLU A 47 18.57 -8.51 6.27
CA GLU A 47 18.64 -9.97 6.17
C GLU A 47 17.34 -10.69 6.61
N LEU A 48 16.19 -10.03 6.40
CA LEU A 48 14.87 -10.54 6.76
C LEU A 48 14.27 -11.39 5.63
N SER A 49 13.70 -12.54 6.01
CA SER A 49 12.91 -13.39 5.10
C SER A 49 11.40 -13.32 5.36
N ALA A 50 11.01 -12.66 6.46
CA ALA A 50 9.63 -12.46 6.87
C ALA A 50 9.52 -11.12 7.59
N ILE A 51 8.36 -10.46 7.46
CA ILE A 51 8.05 -9.23 8.18
C ILE A 51 6.55 -9.21 8.46
N ALA A 52 6.16 -8.68 9.63
CA ALA A 52 4.76 -8.52 9.97
C ALA A 52 4.54 -7.31 10.87
N THR A 53 3.31 -6.81 10.87
CA THR A 53 2.87 -5.75 11.77
C THR A 53 1.35 -5.80 11.97
N GLN A 54 0.87 -5.06 12.96
CA GLN A 54 -0.56 -4.83 13.15
C GLN A 54 -1.04 -3.76 12.15
N ASP A 55 -2.24 -3.95 11.59
CA ASP A 55 -2.95 -2.88 10.87
C ASP A 55 -3.60 -1.96 11.92
N PRO A 56 -3.15 -0.71 12.08
CA PRO A 56 -3.65 0.18 13.12
C PRO A 56 -5.05 0.71 12.83
N THR A 57 -5.57 0.50 11.62
CA THR A 57 -6.89 1.00 11.19
C THR A 57 -8.02 0.04 11.50
N LYS A 58 -7.71 -1.21 11.86
CA LYS A 58 -8.66 -2.30 12.07
C LYS A 58 -8.37 -3.02 13.38
N GLU A 59 -9.41 -3.37 14.11
CA GLU A 59 -9.27 -4.10 15.37
C GLU A 59 -8.80 -5.54 15.11
N ASN A 60 -7.81 -6.00 15.89
CA ASN A 60 -7.28 -7.38 15.85
C ASN A 60 -6.87 -7.84 14.44
N HIS A 61 -6.41 -6.91 13.60
CA HIS A 61 -6.08 -7.16 12.21
C HIS A 61 -4.58 -6.99 12.00
N PHE A 62 -4.00 -7.91 11.24
CA PHE A 62 -2.55 -8.00 11.09
C PHE A 62 -2.20 -8.26 9.64
N VAL A 63 -1.00 -7.86 9.28
CA VAL A 63 -0.43 -8.08 7.95
C VAL A 63 0.95 -8.70 8.08
N ALA A 64 1.28 -9.59 7.15
CA ALA A 64 2.59 -10.22 7.09
C ALA A 64 3.01 -10.49 5.65
N ALA A 65 4.32 -10.57 5.43
CA ALA A 65 4.88 -11.05 4.18
C ALA A 65 6.02 -12.05 4.43
N LEU A 66 6.12 -13.05 3.55
CA LEU A 66 7.35 -13.81 3.33
C LEU A 66 7.98 -13.33 2.03
N TYR A 67 9.30 -13.12 2.07
CA TYR A 67 10.08 -12.76 0.90
C TYR A 67 11.09 -13.87 0.59
N PHE A 68 10.97 -14.41 -0.62
CA PHE A 68 11.96 -15.31 -1.21
C PHE A 68 12.80 -14.47 -2.17
N SER A 69 14.01 -14.09 -1.72
CA SER A 69 14.89 -13.13 -2.39
C SER A 69 14.93 -13.30 -3.92
N GLY A 70 14.56 -12.22 -4.64
CA GLY A 70 14.48 -12.14 -6.10
C GLY A 70 13.50 -13.08 -6.81
N ARG A 71 12.60 -13.76 -6.10
CA ARG A 71 11.68 -14.76 -6.70
C ARG A 71 10.22 -14.53 -6.43
N GLN A 72 9.86 -14.16 -5.21
CA GLN A 72 8.46 -14.15 -4.79
C GLN A 72 8.26 -13.38 -3.49
N VAL A 73 7.16 -12.65 -3.39
CA VAL A 73 6.60 -12.17 -2.13
C VAL A 73 5.24 -12.83 -1.92
N LEU A 74 5.07 -13.45 -0.76
CA LEU A 74 3.77 -13.91 -0.30
C LEU A 74 3.29 -12.95 0.77
N ALA A 75 2.12 -12.34 0.60
CA ALA A 75 1.58 -11.41 1.57
C ALA A 75 0.19 -11.82 2.04
N VAL A 76 -0.12 -11.57 3.30
CA VAL A 76 -1.41 -11.88 3.91
C VAL A 76 -1.87 -10.74 4.79
N SER A 77 -3.17 -10.45 4.74
CA SER A 77 -3.88 -9.54 5.63
C SER A 77 -5.15 -10.23 6.13
N ALA A 78 -5.32 -10.34 7.44
CA ALA A 78 -6.48 -10.98 8.02
C ALA A 78 -6.72 -10.53 9.48
N PRO A 79 -7.96 -10.63 9.98
CA PRO A 79 -8.20 -10.59 11.41
C PRO A 79 -7.69 -11.86 12.08
N TYR A 80 -7.33 -11.77 13.36
CA TYR A 80 -6.88 -12.90 14.15
C TYR A 80 -7.61 -12.98 15.50
N SER A 81 -8.14 -14.15 15.83
CA SER A 81 -9.00 -14.36 17.00
C SER A 81 -8.25 -14.35 18.33
N ALA A 82 -6.93 -14.53 18.32
CA ALA A 82 -6.06 -14.50 19.50
C ALA A 82 -5.05 -13.33 19.42
N PRO A 83 -5.52 -12.07 19.48
CA PRO A 83 -4.67 -10.89 19.24
C PRO A 83 -3.52 -10.77 20.25
N LEU A 84 -3.69 -11.20 21.50
CA LEU A 84 -2.60 -11.18 22.51
C LEU A 84 -1.44 -12.13 22.13
N ILE A 85 -1.75 -13.28 21.54
CA ILE A 85 -0.72 -14.21 21.04
C ILE A 85 -0.01 -13.58 19.84
N MET A 86 -0.78 -12.96 18.93
CA MET A 86 -0.23 -12.28 17.76
C MET A 86 0.69 -11.11 18.14
N SER A 87 0.28 -10.25 19.09
CA SER A 87 1.10 -9.19 19.63
C SER A 87 2.39 -9.73 20.26
N GLY A 88 2.31 -10.81 21.04
CA GLY A 88 3.50 -11.46 21.60
C GLY A 88 4.47 -11.98 20.55
N MET A 89 3.98 -12.52 19.41
CA MET A 89 4.86 -12.92 18.31
C MET A 89 5.50 -11.72 17.61
N LEU A 90 4.74 -10.63 17.41
CA LEU A 90 5.28 -9.39 16.83
C LEU A 90 6.36 -8.75 17.71
N ASP A 91 6.16 -8.71 19.03
CA ASP A 91 7.13 -8.18 19.99
C ASP A 91 8.43 -8.98 20.03
N ASN A 92 8.35 -10.29 19.74
CA ASN A 92 9.50 -11.19 19.65
C ASN A 92 10.08 -11.28 18.22
N GLU A 93 9.58 -10.46 17.29
CA GLU A 93 9.99 -10.46 15.87
C GLU A 93 9.83 -11.82 15.19
N ASP A 94 8.89 -12.65 15.67
CA ASP A 94 8.59 -13.98 15.14
C ASP A 94 7.67 -13.88 13.91
N TYR A 95 8.07 -13.05 12.95
CA TYR A 95 7.28 -12.68 11.78
C TYR A 95 6.93 -13.88 10.90
N ARG A 96 7.79 -14.91 10.89
CA ARG A 96 7.55 -16.13 10.14
C ARG A 96 6.36 -16.90 10.73
N ASN A 97 6.27 -17.05 12.05
CA ASN A 97 5.11 -17.70 12.67
C ASN A 97 3.86 -16.84 12.57
N VAL A 98 3.98 -15.50 12.64
CA VAL A 98 2.87 -14.58 12.34
C VAL A 98 2.28 -14.84 10.95
N TYR A 99 3.13 -14.94 9.92
CA TYR A 99 2.67 -15.25 8.56
C TYR A 99 1.99 -16.62 8.49
N ILE A 100 2.55 -17.64 9.14
CA ILE A 100 2.00 -19.01 9.14
C ILE A 100 0.60 -19.01 9.76
N ASP A 101 0.43 -18.38 10.92
CA ASP A 101 -0.85 -18.27 11.62
C ASP A 101 -1.88 -17.49 10.81
N LEU A 102 -1.49 -16.34 10.24
CA LEU A 102 -2.38 -15.56 9.39
C LEU A 102 -2.77 -16.31 8.11
N SER A 103 -1.89 -17.13 7.55
CA SER A 103 -2.17 -17.88 6.32
C SER A 103 -2.99 -19.16 6.55
N SER A 104 -2.94 -19.75 7.75
CA SER A 104 -3.52 -21.07 8.02
C SER A 104 -4.68 -21.08 9.02
N ALA A 105 -4.64 -20.21 10.04
CA ALA A 105 -5.56 -20.22 11.17
C ALA A 105 -6.54 -19.02 11.21
N SER A 106 -6.30 -17.99 10.40
CA SER A 106 -7.27 -16.90 10.22
C SER A 106 -8.54 -17.39 9.51
N ASP A 107 -9.63 -16.66 9.69
CA ASP A 107 -10.88 -16.91 8.94
C ASP A 107 -10.63 -16.73 7.43
N PRO A 108 -10.74 -17.80 6.62
CA PRO A 108 -10.53 -17.70 5.18
C PRO A 108 -11.47 -16.71 4.51
N ALA A 109 -12.68 -16.51 5.03
CA ALA A 109 -13.67 -15.58 4.47
C ALA A 109 -13.32 -14.10 4.68
N ALA A 110 -12.44 -13.80 5.65
CA ALA A 110 -11.97 -12.46 5.95
C ALA A 110 -10.51 -12.22 5.50
N ARG A 111 -9.84 -13.24 4.94
CA ARG A 111 -8.44 -13.17 4.53
C ARG A 111 -8.29 -12.56 3.14
N PHE A 112 -7.29 -11.71 3.00
CA PHE A 112 -6.70 -11.30 1.73
C PHE A 112 -5.28 -11.87 1.64
N PHE A 113 -5.01 -12.62 0.59
CA PHE A 113 -3.74 -13.29 0.34
C PHE A 113 -3.24 -12.96 -1.05
N VAL A 114 -1.95 -12.67 -1.17
CA VAL A 114 -1.26 -12.34 -2.41
C VAL A 114 -0.09 -13.29 -2.58
N ASP A 115 0.00 -13.87 -3.78
CA ASP A 115 1.17 -14.51 -4.32
C ASP A 115 1.69 -13.64 -5.46
N ASP A 116 2.77 -12.90 -5.21
CA ASP A 116 3.45 -12.00 -6.15
C ASP A 116 4.73 -12.70 -6.61
N PHE A 117 4.64 -13.33 -7.79
CA PHE A 117 5.77 -14.02 -8.40
C PHE A 117 6.66 -13.01 -9.13
N GLY A 118 7.96 -13.22 -9.06
CA GLY A 118 8.94 -12.23 -9.52
C GLY A 118 9.23 -11.17 -8.44
N ALA A 119 8.34 -11.02 -7.46
CA ALA A 119 8.45 -10.02 -6.42
C ALA A 119 8.58 -8.62 -7.04
N ASP A 120 7.72 -8.30 -8.00
CA ASP A 120 7.75 -7.04 -8.76
C ASP A 120 6.41 -6.28 -8.74
N GLY A 121 5.52 -6.68 -7.81
CA GLY A 121 4.17 -6.16 -7.70
C GLY A 121 3.20 -6.93 -8.57
N LEU A 122 1.90 -6.78 -8.29
CA LEU A 122 0.87 -7.46 -9.07
C LEU A 122 0.91 -7.02 -10.53
N GLN A 123 0.84 -8.00 -11.43
CA GLN A 123 0.68 -7.79 -12.86
C GLN A 123 -0.73 -8.21 -13.32
N ALA A 124 -1.41 -7.34 -14.07
CA ALA A 124 -2.75 -7.63 -14.61
C ALA A 124 -2.71 -8.71 -15.69
N GLU A 125 -1.67 -8.66 -16.53
CA GLU A 125 -1.44 -9.67 -17.55
C GLU A 125 -0.60 -10.79 -16.97
N SER A 126 -1.13 -12.01 -17.04
CA SER A 126 -0.36 -13.19 -16.69
C SER A 126 0.83 -13.35 -17.62
N ALA A 127 1.99 -13.75 -17.07
CA ALA A 127 3.10 -14.23 -17.89
C ALA A 127 2.62 -15.32 -18.86
N THR A 128 3.00 -15.19 -20.13
CA THR A 128 2.67 -16.16 -21.19
C THR A 128 3.22 -17.56 -20.86
N GLU A 129 4.33 -17.61 -20.10
CA GLU A 129 4.96 -18.82 -19.56
C GLU A 129 5.42 -18.57 -18.12
N GLY A 130 5.31 -19.59 -17.24
CA GLY A 130 5.77 -19.51 -15.84
C GLY A 130 4.65 -19.35 -14.80
N PRO A 131 5.02 -19.30 -13.51
CA PRO A 131 4.07 -19.05 -12.43
C PRO A 131 3.49 -17.63 -12.55
N ARG A 132 2.24 -17.48 -12.12
CA ARG A 132 1.45 -16.25 -12.28
C ARG A 132 1.08 -15.71 -10.92
N ASP A 133 1.00 -14.39 -10.83
CA ASP A 133 0.46 -13.72 -9.67
C ASP A 133 -0.94 -14.21 -9.36
N SER A 134 -1.25 -14.30 -8.08
CA SER A 134 -2.54 -14.77 -7.63
C SER A 134 -2.98 -13.97 -6.41
N VAL A 135 -4.27 -13.63 -6.36
CA VAL A 135 -4.87 -12.98 -5.21
C VAL A 135 -6.08 -13.78 -4.77
N ASN A 136 -6.14 -14.13 -3.50
CA ASN A 136 -7.31 -14.74 -2.88
C ASN A 136 -7.94 -13.74 -1.90
N ARG A 137 -9.23 -13.45 -2.07
CA ARG A 137 -10.02 -12.59 -1.19
C ARG A 137 -11.22 -13.37 -0.69
N GLY A 138 -11.32 -13.53 0.63
CA GLY A 138 -12.45 -14.21 1.25
C GLY A 138 -12.62 -15.66 0.78
N GLY A 139 -11.52 -16.36 0.52
CA GLY A 139 -11.52 -17.72 0.02
C GLY A 139 -11.68 -17.85 -1.49
N GLN A 140 -11.89 -16.74 -2.22
CA GLN A 140 -12.10 -16.74 -3.67
C GLN A 140 -10.91 -16.16 -4.43
N GLN A 141 -10.55 -16.78 -5.54
CA GLN A 141 -9.55 -16.24 -6.46
C GLN A 141 -10.08 -14.97 -7.14
N VAL A 142 -9.28 -13.91 -7.15
CA VAL A 142 -9.55 -12.66 -7.88
C VAL A 142 -9.09 -12.82 -9.33
N ALA A 143 -9.93 -12.38 -10.27
CA ALA A 143 -9.60 -12.35 -11.70
C ALA A 143 -8.78 -11.08 -12.02
N LEU A 144 -7.45 -11.21 -12.01
CA LEU A 144 -6.52 -10.09 -12.23
C LEU A 144 -6.49 -9.57 -13.67
N ASP A 145 -7.08 -10.32 -14.62
CA ASP A 145 -7.28 -9.87 -16.00
C ASP A 145 -8.49 -8.91 -16.15
N VAL A 146 -9.30 -8.75 -15.10
CA VAL A 146 -10.39 -7.77 -15.05
C VAL A 146 -9.88 -6.47 -14.42
N SER A 147 -9.83 -5.40 -15.22
CA SER A 147 -9.19 -4.13 -14.85
C SER A 147 -9.60 -3.57 -13.48
N ASP A 148 -10.90 -3.56 -13.16
CA ASP A 148 -11.37 -3.00 -11.87
C ASP A 148 -11.00 -3.90 -10.69
N LEU A 149 -11.04 -5.23 -10.88
CA LEU A 149 -10.65 -6.19 -9.85
C LEU A 149 -9.15 -6.17 -9.59
N TYR A 150 -8.35 -6.04 -10.65
CA TYR A 150 -6.92 -5.80 -10.56
C TYR A 150 -6.61 -4.52 -9.81
N ALA A 151 -7.22 -3.39 -10.21
CA ALA A 151 -6.94 -2.10 -9.59
C ALA A 151 -7.23 -2.13 -8.08
N GLN A 152 -8.31 -2.79 -7.66
CA GLN A 152 -8.62 -2.95 -6.24
C GLN A 152 -7.62 -3.90 -5.54
N ALA A 153 -7.24 -5.01 -6.16
CA ALA A 153 -6.26 -5.93 -5.58
C ALA A 153 -4.88 -5.30 -5.42
N ASP A 154 -4.42 -4.53 -6.42
CA ASP A 154 -3.17 -3.78 -6.38
C ASP A 154 -3.18 -2.71 -5.29
N GLN A 155 -4.29 -2.00 -5.11
CA GLN A 155 -4.45 -1.04 -4.02
C GLN A 155 -4.38 -1.70 -2.64
N ASP A 156 -5.10 -2.79 -2.44
CA ASP A 156 -5.10 -3.50 -1.15
C ASP A 156 -3.73 -4.11 -0.84
N TYR A 157 -3.05 -4.64 -1.85
CA TYR A 157 -1.67 -5.11 -1.69
C TYR A 157 -0.72 -3.95 -1.36
N ALA A 158 -0.85 -2.81 -2.04
CA ALA A 158 -0.08 -1.61 -1.74
C ALA A 158 -0.31 -1.09 -0.31
N GLU A 159 -1.51 -1.24 0.27
CA GLU A 159 -1.76 -0.94 1.68
C GLU A 159 -0.97 -1.85 2.62
N ILE A 160 -0.96 -3.17 2.37
CA ILE A 160 -0.15 -4.13 3.12
C ILE A 160 1.33 -3.74 3.06
N LEU A 161 1.84 -3.47 1.86
CA LEU A 161 3.24 -3.12 1.65
C LEU A 161 3.62 -1.83 2.40
N ARG A 162 2.76 -0.82 2.41
CA ARG A 162 2.99 0.42 3.17
C ARG A 162 3.11 0.17 4.67
N LEU A 163 2.27 -0.68 5.24
CA LEU A 163 2.33 -1.04 6.65
C LEU A 163 3.66 -1.76 6.98
N LEU A 164 4.05 -2.72 6.14
CA LEU A 164 5.30 -3.47 6.33
C LEU A 164 6.54 -2.59 6.16
N ILE A 165 6.58 -1.73 5.14
CA ILE A 165 7.64 -0.73 4.94
C ILE A 165 7.71 0.22 6.14
N GLY A 166 6.55 0.65 6.65
CA GLY A 166 6.47 1.49 7.84
C GLY A 166 7.06 0.85 9.10
N LYS A 167 7.00 -0.48 9.22
CA LYS A 167 7.63 -1.22 10.32
C LYS A 167 9.15 -1.31 10.20
N LEU A 168 9.70 -1.24 9.00
CA LEU A 168 11.15 -1.32 8.72
C LEU A 168 11.86 0.04 8.76
N ARG A 169 11.13 1.13 9.03
CA ARG A 169 11.63 2.51 9.12
C ARG A 169 11.50 3.05 10.54
#